data_AF-A0AAW3JNH4-F1
#
_entry.id   AF-A0AAW3JNH4-F1
#
_cell.length_a   1.000
_cell.length_b   1.000
_cell.length_c   1.000
_cell.angle_alpha   90.00
_cell.angle_beta   90.00
_cell.angle_gamma   90.00
#
_symmetry.space_group_name_H-M   'P 1'
#
loop_
_entity.id
_entity.type
_entity.pdbx_description
1 polymer ?
#
loop_
_entity_poly.entity_id
_entity_poly.type
_entity_poly.pdbx_seq_one_letter_code
_entity_poly.pdbx_strand_id
1 'polypeptide(L)'
;MSKYLKYIIENVSPLRISDNSTSQSGQSTSLKHIPGTTIRGYVINKLSERDTFQNVEKKLLFSNKIRFLNAYLTTAKHELLPSPKGFYENKDPRDNNLESVLENGDISDGKKRAGLGRYCYFENNCIYYYNLETESDMRIRIGAKKEQGIFRNECIKSGYEFTGYIAFDDETILDDVRGILQGNIYLGNGRSQGLGRCSVLKTEIVDEIPFIEYAVKENVKDECYLMLISHGTMRDTNGEFCGLALCALEQDLGIKNLKIDYASTSIVNVNGYNRIYRSKTPSVPMYEQGSVFRLSFDGEIQIDKMLDLMNSGIGIRKNEGFGRILFLNGYHKLNIKQKCDIDESKKSFDKIEKYSDDDETLSTVASNYYRMLIERKIKEKVLDGTNSKGLAGSQIGNVQSILEKNKYNPDRCIETIDMYFSNELKKEKNKNIHNEKKSIEDFANYIQYILKAPLKSVLGLNEISEVMGISVSELIEEKDEEIIKINYLLNLIKYEKKGKED
;
A
#
# COMPACT_ATOMS: atom_id res chain seq x y z
N MET A 1 6.86 -16.80 34.45
CA MET A 1 6.94 -16.43 33.02
C MET A 1 5.54 -16.28 32.44
N SER A 2 5.39 -15.49 31.37
CA SER A 2 4.10 -15.29 30.69
C SER A 2 3.77 -16.50 29.83
N LYS A 3 2.47 -16.77 29.64
CA LYS A 3 2.01 -17.63 28.54
C LYS A 3 1.87 -16.79 27.28
N TYR A 4 2.19 -17.35 26.12
CA TYR A 4 2.09 -16.63 24.85
C TYR A 4 1.04 -17.28 23.95
N LEU A 5 0.07 -16.47 23.50
CA LEU A 5 -0.77 -16.83 22.36
C LEU A 5 -0.04 -16.38 21.10
N LYS A 6 0.54 -17.35 20.39
CA LYS A 6 1.14 -17.15 19.07
C LYS A 6 0.06 -17.27 18.01
N TYR A 7 0.07 -16.34 17.05
CA TYR A 7 -0.85 -16.35 15.92
C TYR A 7 -0.09 -16.07 14.62
N ILE A 8 -0.53 -16.73 13.54
CA ILE A 8 -0.04 -16.49 12.18
C ILE A 8 -1.21 -15.95 11.36
N ILE A 9 -1.03 -14.79 10.75
CA ILE A 9 -2.03 -14.14 9.91
C ILE A 9 -1.47 -13.87 8.52
N GLU A 10 -2.28 -14.15 7.51
CA GLU A 10 -1.99 -13.77 6.12
C GLU A 10 -2.81 -12.54 5.76
N ASN A 11 -2.21 -11.52 5.14
CA ASN A 11 -2.99 -10.42 4.59
C ASN A 11 -3.51 -10.75 3.18
N VAL A 12 -4.73 -11.28 3.12
CA VAL A 12 -5.44 -11.64 1.88
C VAL A 12 -5.67 -10.43 0.96
N SER A 13 -5.82 -9.24 1.55
CA SER A 13 -5.90 -7.98 0.82
C SER A 13 -4.76 -7.04 1.23
N PRO A 14 -4.46 -6.00 0.42
CA PRO A 14 -3.45 -5.02 0.79
C PRO A 14 -3.75 -4.39 2.15
N LEU A 15 -2.71 -4.29 2.98
CA LEU A 15 -2.85 -3.89 4.37
C LEU A 15 -2.26 -2.50 4.57
N ARG A 16 -3.12 -1.55 4.96
CA ARG A 16 -2.70 -0.17 5.26
C ARG A 16 -2.74 0.11 6.75
N ILE A 17 -1.57 0.33 7.34
CA ILE A 17 -1.42 0.71 8.73
C ILE A 17 -0.65 2.02 8.75
N SER A 18 -1.35 3.14 8.92
CA SER A 18 -0.75 4.47 8.75
C SER A 18 0.45 4.71 9.67
N ASP A 19 1.58 5.08 9.06
CA ASP A 19 2.74 5.59 9.79
C ASP A 19 2.68 7.12 9.87
N ASN A 20 2.13 7.61 10.97
CA ASN A 20 1.99 9.04 11.22
C ASN A 20 3.33 9.76 11.47
N SER A 21 4.43 9.02 11.66
CA SER A 21 5.75 9.64 11.89
C SER A 21 6.41 10.08 10.58
N THR A 22 6.12 9.39 9.48
CA THR A 22 6.71 9.64 8.16
C THR A 22 5.70 10.18 7.13
N SER A 23 4.39 10.07 7.40
CA SER A 23 3.34 10.60 6.53
C SER A 23 3.36 12.13 6.43
N GLN A 24 3.18 12.65 5.22
CA GLN A 24 3.11 14.08 4.91
C GLN A 24 1.71 14.46 4.38
N SER A 25 1.42 15.75 4.27
CA SER A 25 0.16 16.21 3.66
C SER A 25 0.02 15.67 2.24
N GLY A 26 -1.02 14.88 1.97
CA GLY A 26 -1.25 14.27 0.66
C GLY A 26 -0.50 12.95 0.40
N GLN A 27 0.36 12.49 1.32
CA GLN A 27 1.05 11.20 1.21
C GLN A 27 1.02 10.45 2.54
N SER A 28 0.29 9.33 2.57
CA SER A 28 0.32 8.41 3.70
C SER A 28 1.26 7.24 3.42
N THR A 29 2.21 7.04 4.34
CA THR A 29 3.09 5.87 4.39
C THR A 29 2.46 4.81 5.29
N SER A 30 2.76 3.54 5.02
CA SER A 30 2.32 2.43 5.88
C SER A 30 3.47 1.89 6.70
N LEU A 31 3.20 1.59 7.96
CA LEU A 31 4.03 0.67 8.72
C LEU A 31 4.13 -0.64 7.96
N LYS A 32 5.31 -1.22 8.06
CA LYS A 32 5.74 -2.43 7.34
C LYS A 32 5.56 -3.71 8.17
N HIS A 33 5.06 -3.59 9.39
CA HIS A 33 4.68 -4.69 10.30
C HIS A 33 3.26 -4.43 10.79
N ILE A 34 2.69 -5.38 11.53
CA ILE A 34 1.39 -5.21 12.18
C ILE A 34 1.65 -4.86 13.66
N PRO A 35 1.43 -3.61 14.09
CA PRO A 35 1.71 -3.21 15.46
C PRO A 35 0.83 -3.93 16.47
N GLY A 36 1.36 -4.17 17.66
CA GLY A 36 0.59 -4.71 18.79
C GLY A 36 -0.68 -3.91 19.09
N THR A 37 -0.61 -2.58 18.94
CA THR A 37 -1.77 -1.68 19.06
C THR A 37 -2.90 -1.98 18.08
N THR A 38 -2.60 -2.49 16.88
CA THR A 38 -3.60 -2.83 15.86
C THR A 38 -4.38 -4.07 16.27
N ILE A 39 -3.68 -5.12 16.73
CA ILE A 39 -4.28 -6.36 17.23
C ILE A 39 -5.03 -6.10 18.54
N ARG A 40 -4.42 -5.35 19.46
CA ARG A 40 -5.08 -4.88 20.69
C ARG A 40 -6.38 -4.14 20.39
N GLY A 41 -6.37 -3.24 19.41
CA GLY A 41 -7.56 -2.52 18.97
C GLY A 41 -8.63 -3.45 18.40
N TYR A 42 -8.25 -4.43 17.57
CA TYR A 42 -9.17 -5.45 17.06
C TYR A 42 -9.82 -6.25 18.21
N VAL A 43 -9.00 -6.76 19.13
CA VAL A 43 -9.45 -7.55 20.29
C VAL A 43 -10.41 -6.76 21.18
N ILE A 44 -10.05 -5.52 21.54
CA ILE A 44 -10.92 -4.66 22.36
C ILE A 44 -12.26 -4.42 21.67
N ASN A 45 -12.26 -4.11 20.36
CA ASN A 45 -13.51 -3.88 19.63
C ASN A 45 -14.40 -5.14 19.65
N LYS A 46 -13.81 -6.32 19.40
CA LYS A 46 -14.56 -7.59 19.35
C LYS A 46 -15.10 -8.00 20.72
N LEU A 47 -14.30 -7.87 21.78
CA LEU A 47 -14.78 -8.16 23.13
C LEU A 47 -15.83 -7.15 23.62
N SER A 48 -15.74 -5.89 23.18
CA SER A 48 -16.72 -4.85 23.55
C SER A 48 -18.11 -5.04 22.95
N GLU A 49 -18.27 -5.92 21.95
CA GLU A 49 -19.57 -6.32 21.41
C GLU A 49 -20.34 -7.26 22.34
N ARG A 50 -19.67 -7.85 23.35
CA ARG A 50 -20.30 -8.77 24.32
C ARG A 50 -20.93 -7.98 25.47
N ASP A 51 -22.15 -8.35 25.87
CA ASP A 51 -22.83 -7.78 27.04
C ASP A 51 -22.04 -7.98 28.35
N THR A 52 -21.22 -9.03 28.38
CA THR A 52 -20.35 -9.38 29.50
C THR A 52 -19.04 -8.60 29.53
N PHE A 53 -18.83 -7.58 28.67
CA PHE A 53 -17.59 -6.80 28.62
C PHE A 53 -17.38 -5.98 29.92
N GLN A 54 -16.90 -6.68 30.95
CA GLN A 54 -16.92 -6.28 32.34
C GLN A 54 -15.71 -5.39 32.68
N ASN A 55 -15.73 -4.83 33.88
CA ASN A 55 -14.60 -4.06 34.42
C ASN A 55 -13.31 -4.88 34.50
N VAL A 56 -13.38 -6.21 34.66
CA VAL A 56 -12.20 -7.08 34.77
C VAL A 56 -11.45 -7.17 33.44
N GLU A 57 -12.11 -7.53 32.34
CA GLU A 57 -11.50 -7.62 31.01
C GLU A 57 -10.94 -6.27 30.57
N LYS A 58 -11.68 -5.17 30.80
CA LYS A 58 -11.18 -3.81 30.56
C LYS A 58 -9.92 -3.54 31.38
N LYS A 59 -9.90 -3.82 32.69
CA LYS A 59 -8.70 -3.60 33.51
C LYS A 59 -7.51 -4.40 32.99
N LEU A 60 -7.71 -5.65 32.58
CA LEU A 60 -6.65 -6.50 32.05
C LEU A 60 -6.10 -5.96 30.72
N LEU A 61 -6.96 -5.68 29.74
CA LEU A 61 -6.60 -5.20 28.39
C LEU A 61 -5.90 -3.82 28.37
N PHE A 62 -6.04 -3.04 29.44
CA PHE A 62 -5.38 -1.73 29.60
C PHE A 62 -4.22 -1.76 30.60
N SER A 63 -3.92 -2.92 31.22
CA SER A 63 -2.77 -3.11 32.11
C SER A 63 -1.57 -3.75 31.38
N ASN A 64 -0.42 -3.83 32.05
CA ASN A 64 0.76 -4.55 31.57
C ASN A 64 0.69 -6.08 31.78
N LYS A 65 -0.39 -6.61 32.37
CA LYS A 65 -0.61 -8.05 32.53
C LYS A 65 -0.87 -8.77 31.21
N ILE A 66 -1.33 -8.03 30.19
CA ILE A 66 -1.50 -8.53 28.83
C ILE A 66 -0.74 -7.61 27.89
N ARG A 67 0.20 -8.18 27.14
CA ARG A 67 1.06 -7.44 26.21
C ARG A 67 0.84 -7.91 24.79
N PHE A 68 0.31 -7.03 23.95
CA PHE A 68 0.10 -7.30 22.53
C PHE A 68 1.39 -6.95 21.78
N LEU A 69 2.15 -7.94 21.35
CA LEU A 69 3.43 -7.70 20.68
C LEU A 69 3.21 -7.39 19.19
N ASN A 70 4.23 -6.80 18.55
CA ASN A 70 4.19 -6.58 17.11
C ASN A 70 4.22 -7.93 16.37
N ALA A 71 3.48 -8.03 15.27
CA ALA A 71 3.58 -9.16 14.35
C ALA A 71 4.53 -8.80 13.20
N TYR A 72 5.53 -9.63 12.99
CA TYR A 72 6.58 -9.45 11.98
C TYR A 72 6.43 -10.45 10.85
N LEU A 73 7.07 -10.15 9.72
CA LEU A 73 7.04 -11.00 8.53
C LEU A 73 7.51 -12.42 8.88
N THR A 74 6.84 -13.42 8.32
CA THR A 74 7.20 -14.83 8.49
C THR A 74 7.29 -15.48 7.13
N THR A 75 8.24 -16.40 7.02
CA THR A 75 8.43 -17.25 5.85
C THR A 75 7.98 -18.67 6.21
N ALA A 76 7.89 -19.56 5.23
CA ALA A 76 7.54 -20.96 5.48
C ALA A 76 8.46 -21.68 6.47
N LYS A 77 9.69 -21.19 6.67
CA LYS A 77 10.71 -21.81 7.53
C LYS A 77 11.06 -21.00 8.78
N HIS A 78 11.01 -19.68 8.69
CA HIS A 78 11.54 -18.79 9.73
C HIS A 78 10.57 -17.66 10.06
N GLU A 79 10.40 -17.44 11.35
CA GLU A 79 9.86 -16.19 11.89
C GLU A 79 10.95 -15.14 11.84
N LEU A 80 10.67 -14.00 11.21
CA LEU A 80 11.67 -12.96 11.05
C LEU A 80 11.54 -11.90 12.13
N LEU A 81 12.68 -11.40 12.58
CA LEU A 81 12.78 -10.27 13.48
C LEU A 81 13.26 -9.02 12.73
N PRO A 82 13.13 -7.81 13.30
CA PRO A 82 13.67 -6.61 12.68
C PRO A 82 15.20 -6.68 12.53
N SER A 83 15.68 -6.22 11.38
CA SER A 83 17.11 -6.26 11.08
C SER A 83 17.94 -5.42 12.06
N PRO A 84 19.07 -5.95 12.56
CA PRO A 84 19.94 -5.21 13.47
C PRO A 84 20.63 -4.04 12.76
N LYS A 85 20.84 -2.96 13.50
CA LYS A 85 21.64 -1.80 13.08
C LYS A 85 23.08 -1.97 13.54
N GLY A 86 24.00 -1.30 12.85
CA GLY A 86 25.41 -1.23 13.25
C GLY A 86 26.36 -1.93 12.29
N PHE A 87 25.84 -2.58 11.25
CA PHE A 87 26.66 -3.19 10.22
C PHE A 87 26.98 -2.24 9.06
N TYR A 88 28.18 -2.39 8.52
CA TYR A 88 28.72 -1.66 7.39
C TYR A 88 29.24 -2.65 6.34
N GLU A 89 29.08 -2.30 5.07
CA GLU A 89 29.43 -3.13 3.93
C GLU A 89 30.30 -2.35 2.93
N ASN A 90 31.03 -3.09 2.12
CA ASN A 90 31.73 -2.51 0.98
C ASN A 90 30.75 -2.04 -0.10
N LYS A 91 31.20 -1.12 -0.96
CA LYS A 91 30.37 -0.58 -2.04
C LYS A 91 30.18 -1.58 -3.20
N ASP A 92 31.04 -2.59 -3.33
CA ASP A 92 30.88 -3.65 -4.32
C ASP A 92 29.68 -4.53 -3.95
N PRO A 93 28.63 -4.61 -4.79
CA PRO A 93 27.44 -5.41 -4.50
C PRO A 93 27.70 -6.93 -4.44
N ARG A 94 28.86 -7.40 -4.92
CA ARG A 94 29.27 -8.82 -4.84
C ARG A 94 29.94 -9.16 -3.52
N ASP A 95 30.33 -8.15 -2.75
CA ASP A 95 30.90 -8.34 -1.42
C ASP A 95 29.80 -8.40 -0.37
N ASN A 96 29.68 -9.56 0.25
CA ASN A 96 28.69 -9.83 1.29
C ASN A 96 29.28 -9.73 2.70
N ASN A 97 30.54 -9.31 2.84
CA ASN A 97 31.15 -9.15 4.15
C ASN A 97 30.60 -7.92 4.88
N LEU A 98 30.45 -8.08 6.19
CA LEU A 98 29.98 -7.06 7.11
C LEU A 98 31.07 -6.74 8.14
N GLU A 99 31.08 -5.48 8.56
CA GLU A 99 31.82 -5.00 9.73
C GLU A 99 30.85 -4.35 10.70
N SER A 100 31.01 -4.57 12.00
CA SER A 100 30.12 -4.05 13.02
C SER A 100 30.77 -2.90 13.78
N VAL A 101 30.12 -1.73 13.78
CA VAL A 101 30.58 -0.56 14.57
C VAL A 101 30.54 -0.81 16.07
N LEU A 102 29.88 -1.89 16.51
CA LEU A 102 29.75 -2.24 17.93
C LEU A 102 30.95 -3.02 18.47
N GLU A 103 31.91 -3.42 17.64
CA GLU A 103 33.13 -4.12 18.10
C GLU A 103 34.16 -3.20 18.73
N ASN A 104 34.35 -1.99 18.19
CA ASN A 104 35.33 -1.03 18.70
C ASN A 104 35.00 0.43 18.32
N GLY A 105 33.86 0.68 17.69
CA GLY A 105 33.47 2.02 17.21
C GLY A 105 34.13 2.44 15.89
N ASP A 106 35.09 1.67 15.40
CA ASP A 106 35.82 1.95 14.17
C ASP A 106 35.23 1.16 13.01
N ILE A 107 35.25 1.76 11.82
CA ILE A 107 34.84 1.12 10.57
C ILE A 107 35.91 1.40 9.53
N SER A 108 36.29 0.38 8.77
CA SER A 108 37.27 0.49 7.70
C SER A 108 36.85 1.52 6.63
N ASP A 109 37.81 2.30 6.16
CA ASP A 109 37.59 3.35 5.16
C ASP A 109 36.89 2.85 3.89
N GLY A 110 35.98 3.67 3.35
CA GLY A 110 35.27 3.40 2.10
C GLY A 110 33.99 2.56 2.23
N LYS A 111 33.66 2.09 3.43
CA LYS A 111 32.41 1.35 3.70
C LYS A 111 31.20 2.27 3.86
N LYS A 112 30.01 1.70 3.62
CA LYS A 112 28.70 2.35 3.82
C LYS A 112 27.86 1.51 4.78
N ARG A 113 26.77 2.07 5.31
CA ARG A 113 25.82 1.29 6.11
C ARG A 113 25.28 0.09 5.31
N ALA A 114 25.22 -1.06 5.97
CA ALA A 114 24.79 -2.29 5.33
C ALA A 114 23.29 -2.27 4.99
N GLY A 115 22.96 -2.73 3.79
CA GLY A 115 21.59 -2.89 3.33
C GLY A 115 20.98 -4.20 3.84
N LEU A 116 20.59 -4.26 5.11
CA LEU A 116 20.07 -5.48 5.76
C LEU A 116 18.54 -5.61 5.69
N GLY A 117 17.88 -4.92 4.76
CA GLY A 117 16.42 -4.92 4.65
C GLY A 117 15.69 -4.48 5.92
N ARG A 118 14.42 -4.88 6.06
CA ARG A 118 13.60 -4.57 7.26
C ARG A 118 13.54 -5.73 8.25
N TYR A 119 13.63 -6.96 7.74
CA TYR A 119 13.54 -8.18 8.53
C TYR A 119 14.70 -9.10 8.25
N CYS A 120 15.08 -9.92 9.24
CA CYS A 120 16.09 -10.95 9.07
C CYS A 120 15.84 -12.16 9.96
N TYR A 121 16.62 -13.21 9.71
CA TYR A 121 16.97 -14.22 10.69
C TYR A 121 18.49 -14.41 10.72
N PHE A 122 19.01 -15.01 11.78
CA PHE A 122 20.42 -15.33 11.91
C PHE A 122 20.64 -16.83 11.77
N GLU A 123 21.64 -17.22 11.00
CA GLU A 123 22.09 -18.61 10.96
C GLU A 123 23.62 -18.61 10.79
N ASN A 124 24.31 -19.31 11.69
CA ASN A 124 25.76 -19.29 11.80
C ASN A 124 26.31 -17.84 11.96
N ASN A 125 27.14 -17.39 11.02
CA ASN A 125 27.71 -16.05 10.95
C ASN A 125 27.01 -15.13 9.93
N CYS A 126 25.85 -15.55 9.40
CA CYS A 126 25.16 -14.88 8.31
C CYS A 126 23.84 -14.24 8.77
N ILE A 127 23.60 -13.01 8.28
CA ILE A 127 22.34 -12.30 8.38
C ILE A 127 21.58 -12.50 7.07
N TYR A 128 20.54 -13.33 7.10
CA TYR A 128 19.62 -13.54 5.98
C TYR A 128 18.51 -12.52 6.06
N TYR A 129 18.43 -11.62 5.10
CA TYR A 129 17.55 -10.46 5.17
C TYR A 129 16.49 -10.42 4.07
N TYR A 130 15.36 -9.82 4.43
CA TYR A 130 14.16 -9.72 3.62
C TYR A 130 13.66 -8.27 3.59
N ASN A 131 13.02 -7.94 2.48
CA ASN A 131 12.19 -6.75 2.33
C ASN A 131 10.80 -7.18 1.90
N LEU A 132 9.80 -6.43 2.35
CA LEU A 132 8.45 -6.54 1.83
C LEU A 132 8.23 -5.52 0.71
N GLU A 133 7.44 -5.92 -0.27
CA GLU A 133 6.95 -5.01 -1.30
C GLU A 133 5.76 -4.20 -0.78
N THR A 134 5.79 -2.90 -1.05
CA THR A 134 4.66 -2.02 -0.86
C THR A 134 4.07 -1.63 -2.19
N GLU A 135 2.75 -1.42 -2.22
CA GLU A 135 2.04 -0.84 -3.35
C GLU A 135 1.53 0.55 -2.96
N SER A 136 1.31 1.42 -3.94
CA SER A 136 0.78 2.75 -3.69
C SER A 136 -0.37 3.09 -4.61
N ASP A 137 -1.47 3.54 -4.04
CA ASP A 137 -2.65 4.03 -4.74
C ASP A 137 -2.70 5.56 -4.70
N MET A 138 -3.02 6.19 -5.84
CA MET A 138 -3.16 7.64 -5.96
C MET A 138 -4.63 7.98 -6.23
N ARG A 139 -5.21 8.81 -5.36
CA ARG A 139 -6.62 9.22 -5.43
C ARG A 139 -6.77 10.72 -5.52
N ILE A 140 -7.73 11.16 -6.32
CA ILE A 140 -8.12 12.56 -6.44
C ILE A 140 -9.48 12.72 -5.78
N ARG A 141 -9.60 13.66 -4.84
CA ARG A 141 -10.92 13.99 -4.25
C ARG A 141 -11.68 14.89 -5.25
N ILE A 142 -12.65 14.32 -5.94
CA ILE A 142 -13.55 15.06 -6.84
C ILE A 142 -14.80 15.46 -6.04
N GLY A 143 -15.13 16.76 -5.97
CA GLY A 143 -16.44 17.23 -5.47
C GLY A 143 -16.46 18.20 -4.28
N ALA A 144 -15.33 18.66 -3.74
CA ALA A 144 -15.33 19.74 -2.74
C ALA A 144 -14.98 21.09 -3.40
N LYS A 145 -15.78 22.14 -3.17
CA LYS A 145 -15.55 23.54 -3.63
C LYS A 145 -14.24 24.18 -3.13
N LYS A 146 -13.39 23.44 -2.42
CA LYS A 146 -12.05 23.84 -1.96
C LYS A 146 -11.06 22.75 -2.38
N GLU A 147 -10.04 23.17 -3.11
CA GLU A 147 -8.79 22.49 -3.47
C GLU A 147 -8.86 20.98 -3.77
N GLN A 148 -8.55 20.64 -5.02
CA GLN A 148 -8.34 19.25 -5.45
C GLN A 148 -7.12 18.66 -4.73
N GLY A 149 -7.35 17.95 -3.62
CA GLY A 149 -6.30 17.21 -2.94
C GLY A 149 -6.00 15.89 -3.66
N ILE A 150 -4.77 15.74 -4.14
CA ILE A 150 -4.20 14.45 -4.55
C ILE A 150 -3.70 13.74 -3.30
N PHE A 151 -4.11 12.49 -3.11
CA PHE A 151 -3.71 11.64 -1.99
C PHE A 151 -3.02 10.39 -2.50
N ARG A 152 -1.77 10.18 -2.12
CA ARG A 152 -1.05 8.92 -2.34
C ARG A 152 -1.05 8.11 -1.05
N ASN A 153 -1.46 6.86 -1.11
CA ASN A 153 -1.48 5.95 0.04
C ASN A 153 -0.63 4.73 -0.26
N GLU A 154 0.39 4.50 0.54
CA GLU A 154 1.18 3.27 0.52
C GLU A 154 0.49 2.19 1.37
N CYS A 155 0.51 0.95 0.89
CA CYS A 155 -0.01 -0.23 1.59
C CYS A 155 1.00 -1.38 1.47
N ILE A 156 1.00 -2.29 2.43
CA ILE A 156 1.65 -3.60 2.28
C ILE A 156 0.86 -4.40 1.24
N LYS A 157 1.54 -4.95 0.23
CA LYS A 157 0.93 -5.82 -0.79
C LYS A 157 0.29 -7.06 -0.15
N SER A 158 -0.77 -7.61 -0.73
CA SER A 158 -1.38 -8.87 -0.25
C SER A 158 -0.45 -10.08 -0.39
N GLY A 159 -0.71 -11.11 0.41
CA GLY A 159 -0.03 -12.41 0.33
C GLY A 159 1.19 -12.58 1.24
N TYR A 160 1.37 -11.73 2.25
CA TYR A 160 2.40 -11.93 3.28
C TYR A 160 1.81 -12.57 4.54
N GLU A 161 2.58 -13.49 5.11
CA GLU A 161 2.31 -14.08 6.42
C GLU A 161 3.04 -13.29 7.51
N PHE A 162 2.37 -13.04 8.64
CA PHE A 162 2.91 -12.37 9.81
C PHE A 162 2.68 -13.22 11.05
N THR A 163 3.75 -13.45 11.81
CA THR A 163 3.66 -14.08 13.14
C THR A 163 3.68 -13.02 14.21
N GLY A 164 2.72 -13.08 15.11
CA GLY A 164 2.67 -12.22 16.28
C GLY A 164 2.31 -12.99 17.54
N TYR A 165 2.44 -12.30 18.67
CA TYR A 165 2.35 -12.89 19.99
C TYR A 165 1.56 -11.98 20.93
N ILE A 166 0.74 -12.57 21.79
CA ILE A 166 0.11 -11.89 22.92
C ILE A 166 0.60 -12.57 24.19
N ALA A 167 1.31 -11.83 25.05
CA ALA A 167 1.80 -12.33 26.32
C ALA A 167 0.73 -12.14 27.41
N PHE A 168 0.48 -13.19 28.18
CA PHE A 168 -0.45 -13.22 29.31
C PHE A 168 0.33 -13.54 30.59
N ASP A 169 0.49 -12.54 31.45
CA ASP A 169 0.85 -12.76 32.87
C ASP A 169 -0.38 -13.18 33.68
N ASP A 170 -1.56 -12.95 33.12
CA ASP A 170 -2.87 -13.26 33.69
C ASP A 170 -3.72 -13.90 32.58
N GLU A 171 -3.99 -15.20 32.69
CA GLU A 171 -4.62 -16.01 31.65
C GLU A 171 -6.14 -15.88 31.59
N THR A 172 -6.76 -15.05 32.45
CA THR A 172 -8.22 -14.97 32.63
C THR A 172 -9.01 -14.82 31.33
N ILE A 173 -8.48 -14.11 30.35
CA ILE A 173 -9.15 -13.84 29.06
C ILE A 173 -8.45 -14.51 27.87
N LEU A 174 -7.51 -15.44 28.12
CA LEU A 174 -6.68 -16.05 27.07
C LEU A 174 -7.55 -16.77 26.03
N ASP A 175 -8.46 -17.63 26.49
CA ASP A 175 -9.32 -18.41 25.60
C ASP A 175 -10.33 -17.53 24.85
N ASP A 176 -10.79 -16.45 25.46
CA ASP A 176 -11.65 -15.45 24.80
C ASP A 176 -10.92 -14.76 23.64
N VAL A 177 -9.67 -14.34 23.87
CA VAL A 177 -8.81 -13.72 22.86
C VAL A 177 -8.47 -14.72 21.76
N ARG A 178 -8.20 -15.99 22.12
CA ARG A 178 -7.96 -17.06 21.15
C ARG A 178 -9.18 -17.36 20.29
N GLY A 179 -10.39 -17.32 20.87
CA GLY A 179 -11.65 -17.56 20.16
C GLY A 179 -11.97 -16.49 19.12
N ILE A 180 -11.60 -15.23 19.35
CA ILE A 180 -11.85 -14.14 18.39
C ILE A 180 -10.75 -14.00 17.32
N LEU A 181 -9.54 -14.50 17.57
CA LEU A 181 -8.45 -14.53 16.60
C LEU A 181 -8.56 -15.79 15.73
N GLN A 182 -9.64 -15.90 14.98
CA GLN A 182 -9.89 -17.03 14.07
C GLN A 182 -10.57 -16.55 12.78
N GLY A 183 -10.38 -17.29 11.70
CA GLY A 183 -11.02 -17.01 10.41
C GLY A 183 -10.60 -15.67 9.80
N ASN A 184 -11.54 -14.98 9.16
CA ASN A 184 -11.29 -13.70 8.51
C ASN A 184 -11.40 -12.54 9.51
N ILE A 185 -10.35 -11.73 9.59
CA ILE A 185 -10.28 -10.53 10.43
C ILE A 185 -9.98 -9.29 9.58
N TYR A 186 -10.32 -8.10 10.09
CA TYR A 186 -10.07 -6.83 9.40
C TYR A 186 -9.18 -5.92 10.23
N LEU A 187 -7.97 -5.68 9.75
CA LEU A 187 -6.92 -4.90 10.39
C LEU A 187 -6.65 -3.61 9.62
N GLY A 188 -6.02 -2.63 10.28
CA GLY A 188 -5.65 -1.36 9.64
C GLY A 188 -6.82 -0.48 9.20
N ASN A 189 -6.50 0.45 8.30
CA ASN A 189 -7.35 1.53 7.80
C ASN A 189 -7.83 1.29 6.37
N GLY A 190 -8.98 1.87 5.99
CA GLY A 190 -9.51 1.74 4.62
C GLY A 190 -10.33 0.47 4.38
N ARG A 191 -10.92 -0.10 5.44
CA ARG A 191 -11.71 -1.33 5.38
C ARG A 191 -12.89 -1.24 4.39
N SER A 192 -13.54 -0.08 4.34
CA SER A 192 -14.63 0.20 3.38
C SER A 192 -14.15 0.35 1.93
N GLN A 193 -12.84 0.27 1.68
CA GLN A 193 -12.21 0.38 0.37
C GLN A 193 -11.59 -0.95 -0.06
N GLY A 194 -11.98 -2.06 0.58
CA GLY A 194 -11.46 -3.40 0.30
C GLY A 194 -10.10 -3.72 0.93
N LEU A 195 -9.55 -2.83 1.77
CA LEU A 195 -8.25 -3.02 2.41
C LEU A 195 -8.34 -3.75 3.76
N GLY A 196 -7.26 -4.43 4.12
CA GLY A 196 -7.02 -4.91 5.48
C GLY A 196 -7.75 -6.19 5.89
N ARG A 197 -8.38 -6.90 4.97
CA ARG A 197 -8.81 -8.30 5.17
C ARG A 197 -7.57 -9.19 5.35
N CYS A 198 -7.54 -9.93 6.46
CA CYS A 198 -6.53 -10.91 6.82
C CYS A 198 -7.20 -12.24 7.19
N SER A 199 -6.52 -13.35 6.95
CA SER A 199 -6.93 -14.69 7.38
C SER A 199 -6.04 -15.16 8.52
N VAL A 200 -6.63 -15.61 9.63
CA VAL A 200 -5.87 -16.24 10.71
C VAL A 200 -5.63 -17.70 10.35
N LEU A 201 -4.39 -18.02 10.04
CA LEU A 201 -3.98 -19.35 9.60
C LEU A 201 -3.83 -20.32 10.78
N LYS A 202 -3.26 -19.84 11.89
CA LYS A 202 -2.94 -20.67 13.05
C LYS A 202 -2.98 -19.85 14.34
N THR A 203 -3.45 -20.46 15.42
CA THR A 203 -3.25 -19.98 16.80
C THR A 203 -2.78 -21.11 17.71
N GLU A 204 -1.71 -20.86 18.45
CA GLU A 204 -1.13 -21.83 19.39
C GLU A 204 -0.70 -21.16 20.69
N ILE A 205 -0.80 -21.92 21.79
CA ILE A 205 -0.32 -21.49 23.10
C ILE A 205 1.10 -22.04 23.25
N VAL A 206 2.05 -21.17 23.54
CA VAL A 206 3.45 -21.50 23.77
C VAL A 206 3.96 -20.85 25.05
N ASP A 207 4.92 -21.47 25.70
CA ASP A 207 5.56 -20.95 26.92
C ASP A 207 6.91 -20.27 26.62
N GLU A 208 7.41 -20.42 25.40
CA GLU A 208 8.69 -19.87 24.97
C GLU A 208 8.61 -18.37 24.66
N ILE A 209 9.63 -17.63 25.07
CA ILE A 209 9.79 -16.22 24.72
C ILE A 209 10.00 -16.12 23.20
N PRO A 210 9.30 -15.22 22.49
CA PRO A 210 9.52 -15.03 21.06
C PRO A 210 10.98 -14.73 20.72
N PHE A 211 11.51 -15.40 19.70
CA PHE A 211 12.89 -15.26 19.20
C PHE A 211 13.98 -15.74 20.17
N ILE A 212 13.63 -16.61 21.14
CA ILE A 212 14.57 -17.13 22.14
C ILE A 212 15.75 -17.89 21.52
N GLU A 213 15.61 -18.43 20.31
CA GLU A 213 16.66 -19.13 19.56
C GLU A 213 17.91 -18.25 19.33
N TYR A 214 17.74 -16.94 19.18
CA TYR A 214 18.84 -15.98 18.98
C TYR A 214 19.34 -15.37 20.29
N ALA A 215 18.70 -15.71 21.42
CA ALA A 215 19.09 -15.20 22.72
C ALA A 215 20.32 -15.94 23.29
N VAL A 216 21.03 -15.27 24.18
CA VAL A 216 22.05 -15.89 25.05
C VAL A 216 21.50 -17.13 25.75
N LYS A 217 22.35 -18.16 25.89
CA LYS A 217 21.97 -19.48 26.41
C LYS A 217 22.56 -19.81 27.77
N GLU A 218 23.48 -18.99 28.23
CA GLU A 218 24.24 -19.15 29.46
C GLU A 218 24.41 -17.78 30.12
N ASN A 219 24.94 -17.79 31.34
CA ASN A 219 25.28 -16.56 32.03
C ASN A 219 26.29 -15.74 31.22
N VAL A 220 26.18 -14.42 31.33
CA VAL A 220 27.01 -13.50 30.54
C VAL A 220 27.87 -12.69 31.48
N LYS A 221 29.18 -12.70 31.21
CA LYS A 221 30.18 -12.02 32.01
C LYS A 221 30.72 -10.81 31.26
N ASP A 222 30.95 -9.73 31.99
CA ASP A 222 31.62 -8.48 31.58
C ASP A 222 30.90 -7.65 30.47
N GLU A 223 30.39 -8.28 29.41
CA GLU A 223 29.72 -7.58 28.30
C GLU A 223 28.57 -8.35 27.66
N CYS A 224 27.59 -7.64 27.10
CA CYS A 224 26.51 -8.24 26.31
C CYS A 224 25.99 -7.32 25.19
N TYR A 225 25.25 -7.90 24.23
CA TYR A 225 24.58 -7.16 23.16
C TYR A 225 23.07 -7.16 23.39
N LEU A 226 22.49 -5.99 23.60
CA LEU A 226 21.04 -5.79 23.72
C LEU A 226 20.50 -5.19 22.43
N MET A 227 19.49 -5.84 21.84
CA MET A 227 18.77 -5.32 20.68
C MET A 227 17.31 -5.03 21.03
N LEU A 228 16.80 -3.90 20.56
CA LEU A 228 15.38 -3.57 20.60
C LEU A 228 14.65 -4.28 19.46
N ILE A 229 13.83 -5.28 19.76
CA ILE A 229 12.98 -5.95 18.77
C ILE A 229 11.76 -5.08 18.42
N SER A 230 11.30 -4.22 19.33
CA SER A 230 10.26 -3.22 19.05
C SER A 230 10.78 -1.82 19.38
N HIS A 231 10.08 -0.76 18.94
CA HIS A 231 10.41 0.59 19.42
C HIS A 231 10.34 0.66 20.95
N GLY A 232 11.22 1.43 21.58
CA GLY A 232 11.30 1.48 23.04
C GLY A 232 11.90 2.77 23.57
N THR A 233 11.41 3.19 24.74
CA THR A 233 12.01 4.25 25.56
C THR A 233 11.63 4.02 27.02
N MET A 234 12.53 4.39 27.92
CA MET A 234 12.36 4.36 29.37
C MET A 234 12.15 5.77 29.91
N ARG A 235 11.79 5.85 31.19
CA ARG A 235 11.78 7.11 31.93
C ARG A 235 12.95 7.13 32.91
N ASP A 236 13.57 8.29 33.06
CA ASP A 236 14.53 8.52 34.12
C ASP A 236 13.83 8.73 35.47
N THR A 237 14.61 9.04 36.51
CA THR A 237 14.10 9.31 37.86
C THR A 237 13.23 10.56 37.96
N ASN A 238 13.32 11.48 36.99
CA ASN A 238 12.51 12.70 36.90
C ASN A 238 11.23 12.48 36.09
N GLY A 239 11.07 11.30 35.47
CA GLY A 239 9.93 10.95 34.63
C GLY A 239 10.09 11.37 33.16
N GLU A 240 11.25 11.88 32.75
CA GLU A 240 11.55 12.28 31.39
C GLU A 240 11.92 11.08 30.50
N PHE A 241 11.61 11.15 29.21
CA PHE A 241 11.97 10.09 28.27
C PHE A 241 13.48 10.09 28.01
N CYS A 242 14.16 8.99 28.35
CA CYS A 242 15.63 8.94 28.35
C CYS A 242 16.22 7.82 27.47
N GLY A 243 15.41 7.13 26.66
CA GLY A 243 15.90 5.99 25.88
C GLY A 243 16.08 4.75 26.76
N LEU A 244 17.30 4.51 27.25
CA LEU A 244 17.58 3.43 28.21
C LEU A 244 17.94 4.02 29.58
N ALA A 245 17.20 3.67 30.62
CA ALA A 245 17.49 4.05 31.99
C ALA A 245 18.46 3.03 32.61
N LEU A 246 19.77 3.28 32.47
CA LEU A 246 20.81 2.32 32.88
C LEU A 246 20.70 1.91 34.35
N CYS A 247 20.43 2.85 35.27
CA CYS A 247 20.26 2.50 36.69
C CYS A 247 19.08 1.56 36.97
N ALA A 248 18.00 1.64 36.19
CA ALA A 248 16.89 0.69 36.32
C ALA A 248 17.27 -0.68 35.76
N LEU A 249 17.98 -0.71 34.62
CA LEU A 249 18.49 -1.96 34.04
C LEU A 249 19.53 -2.64 34.95
N GLU A 250 20.38 -1.88 35.63
CA GLU A 250 21.32 -2.40 36.64
C GLU A 250 20.59 -3.15 37.75
N GLN A 251 19.48 -2.57 38.25
CA GLN A 251 18.67 -3.17 39.29
C GLN A 251 17.97 -4.44 38.80
N ASP A 252 17.34 -4.37 37.63
CA ASP A 252 16.63 -5.51 37.02
C ASP A 252 17.57 -6.68 36.73
N LEU A 253 18.79 -6.40 36.25
CA LEU A 253 19.82 -7.40 35.96
C LEU A 253 20.65 -7.77 37.22
N GLY A 254 20.53 -7.00 38.29
CA GLY A 254 21.29 -7.09 39.54
C GLY A 254 22.80 -7.10 39.35
N ILE A 255 23.28 -6.14 38.57
CA ILE A 255 24.69 -5.84 38.31
C ILE A 255 25.01 -4.40 38.71
N LYS A 256 26.27 -3.98 38.56
CA LYS A 256 26.72 -2.62 38.82
C LYS A 256 27.55 -2.09 37.65
N ASN A 257 27.66 -0.76 37.58
CA ASN A 257 28.45 -0.03 36.60
C ASN A 257 28.09 -0.35 35.14
N LEU A 258 26.81 -0.58 34.87
CA LEU A 258 26.30 -0.80 33.51
C LEU A 258 26.53 0.45 32.66
N LYS A 259 27.20 0.27 31.53
CA LYS A 259 27.52 1.33 30.57
C LYS A 259 27.17 0.88 29.15
N ILE A 260 26.92 1.85 28.29
CA ILE A 260 26.82 1.63 26.85
C ILE A 260 28.18 2.00 26.28
N ASP A 261 28.94 0.99 25.81
CA ASP A 261 30.24 1.25 25.18
C ASP A 261 30.03 1.77 23.76
N TYR A 262 29.16 1.09 23.01
CA TYR A 262 28.82 1.44 21.63
C TYR A 262 27.34 1.20 21.37
N ALA A 263 26.76 2.01 20.48
CA ALA A 263 25.37 1.84 20.07
C ALA A 263 25.16 2.21 18.61
N SER A 264 24.26 1.48 17.95
CA SER A 264 23.76 1.84 16.63
C SER A 264 22.26 1.98 16.70
N THR A 265 21.79 3.23 16.63
CA THR A 265 20.40 3.56 16.94
C THR A 265 19.80 4.49 15.89
N SER A 266 18.47 4.60 15.90
CA SER A 266 17.77 5.73 15.29
C SER A 266 16.55 6.06 16.13
N ILE A 267 16.04 7.27 16.03
CA ILE A 267 14.91 7.75 16.84
C ILE A 267 13.69 7.90 15.93
N VAL A 268 12.53 7.48 16.43
CA VAL A 268 11.23 7.65 15.80
C VAL A 268 10.25 8.30 16.77
N ASN A 269 9.38 9.17 16.25
CA ASN A 269 8.30 9.78 17.03
C ASN A 269 7.05 8.90 16.93
N VAL A 270 6.76 8.16 17.99
CA VAL A 270 5.63 7.25 18.03
C VAL A 270 4.36 8.02 18.38
N ASN A 271 3.46 8.07 17.41
CA ASN A 271 2.14 8.71 17.50
C ASN A 271 1.03 7.66 17.51
N GLY A 272 -0.14 8.04 18.02
CA GLY A 272 -1.34 7.20 18.02
C GLY A 272 -2.60 8.04 17.83
N TYR A 273 -3.72 7.35 17.61
CA TYR A 273 -5.03 7.99 17.51
C TYR A 273 -6.02 7.26 18.39
N ASN A 274 -6.67 8.00 19.30
CA ASN A 274 -7.75 7.47 20.12
C ASN A 274 -9.07 7.69 19.38
N ARG A 275 -9.69 6.60 18.93
CA ARG A 275 -10.96 6.65 18.17
C ARG A 275 -12.15 7.14 19.01
N ILE A 276 -12.16 6.85 20.31
CA ILE A 276 -13.25 7.26 21.22
C ILE A 276 -13.20 8.78 21.43
N TYR A 277 -12.03 9.32 21.74
CA TYR A 277 -11.84 10.77 21.94
C TYR A 277 -11.64 11.56 20.65
N ARG A 278 -11.53 10.86 19.51
CA ARG A 278 -11.26 11.42 18.18
C ARG A 278 -10.02 12.33 18.15
N SER A 279 -9.02 12.04 18.97
CA SER A 279 -7.82 12.86 19.17
C SER A 279 -6.53 12.06 19.01
N LYS A 280 -5.43 12.76 18.71
CA LYS A 280 -4.08 12.17 18.68
C LYS A 280 -3.61 11.90 20.12
N THR A 281 -2.92 10.79 20.32
CA THR A 281 -2.19 10.55 21.57
C THR A 281 -0.92 11.41 21.62
N PRO A 282 -0.37 11.71 22.80
CA PRO A 282 0.93 12.37 22.92
C PRO A 282 2.01 11.64 22.09
N SER A 283 2.83 12.41 21.38
CA SER A 283 3.99 11.91 20.66
C SER A 283 5.07 11.50 21.67
N VAL A 284 5.68 10.34 21.48
CA VAL A 284 6.78 9.86 22.32
C VAL A 284 8.00 9.55 21.46
N PRO A 285 9.16 10.19 21.71
CA PRO A 285 10.40 9.82 21.05
C PRO A 285 10.88 8.46 21.59
N MET A 286 11.15 7.52 20.69
CA MET A 286 11.61 6.17 21.02
C MET A 286 12.79 5.78 20.14
N TYR A 287 13.67 4.92 20.67
CA TYR A 287 14.60 4.21 19.80
C TYR A 287 13.80 3.27 18.88
N GLU A 288 14.15 3.28 17.60
CA GLU A 288 13.53 2.43 16.60
C GLU A 288 13.95 0.96 16.83
N GLN A 289 13.11 0.03 16.40
CA GLN A 289 13.42 -1.40 16.40
C GLN A 289 14.65 -1.68 15.53
N GLY A 290 15.38 -2.73 15.86
CA GLY A 290 16.69 -3.04 15.28
C GLY A 290 17.83 -2.22 15.87
N SER A 291 17.58 -1.26 16.77
CA SER A 291 18.66 -0.56 17.49
C SER A 291 19.39 -1.54 18.42
N VAL A 292 20.72 -1.53 18.38
CA VAL A 292 21.58 -2.46 19.13
C VAL A 292 22.55 -1.67 20.00
N PHE A 293 22.80 -2.17 21.21
CA PHE A 293 23.69 -1.60 22.23
C PHE A 293 24.67 -2.68 22.68
N ARG A 294 25.96 -2.35 22.69
CA ARG A 294 26.96 -3.13 23.43
C ARG A 294 27.07 -2.55 24.83
N LEU A 295 26.85 -3.41 25.80
CA LEU A 295 26.80 -3.04 27.22
C LEU A 295 27.96 -3.70 27.94
N SER A 296 28.66 -2.93 28.78
CA SER A 296 29.66 -3.44 29.74
C SER A 296 29.17 -3.26 31.17
N PHE A 297 29.58 -4.16 32.07
CA PHE A 297 29.17 -4.15 33.47
C PHE A 297 30.14 -4.94 34.36
N ASP A 298 30.05 -4.72 35.67
CA ASP A 298 30.84 -5.47 36.64
C ASP A 298 30.13 -6.78 37.01
N GLY A 299 30.86 -7.89 36.83
CA GLY A 299 30.43 -9.22 37.30
C GLY A 299 29.75 -10.05 36.20
N GLU A 300 28.72 -10.78 36.59
CA GLU A 300 28.03 -11.75 35.73
C GLU A 300 26.52 -11.59 35.86
N ILE A 301 25.84 -11.47 34.72
CA ILE A 301 24.38 -11.48 34.66
C ILE A 301 23.90 -12.93 34.58
N GLN A 302 23.03 -13.31 35.51
CA GLN A 302 22.38 -14.62 35.49
C GLN A 302 21.35 -14.71 34.36
N ILE A 303 21.36 -15.83 33.64
CA ILE A 303 20.49 -16.05 32.48
C ILE A 303 19.01 -15.83 32.81
N ASP A 304 18.54 -16.28 33.97
CA ASP A 304 17.13 -16.14 34.39
C ASP A 304 16.68 -14.67 34.42
N LYS A 305 17.56 -13.75 34.86
CA LYS A 305 17.24 -12.32 34.87
C LYS A 305 17.15 -11.73 33.47
N MET A 306 18.00 -12.20 32.55
CA MET A 306 17.91 -11.82 31.14
C MET A 306 16.61 -12.33 30.52
N LEU A 307 16.23 -13.58 30.79
CA LEU A 307 14.96 -14.16 30.35
C LEU A 307 13.77 -13.40 30.91
N ASP A 308 13.77 -13.07 32.20
CA ASP A 308 12.71 -12.28 32.84
C ASP A 308 12.55 -10.90 32.22
N LEU A 309 13.67 -10.21 31.95
CA LEU A 309 13.65 -8.90 31.32
C LEU A 309 13.16 -8.97 29.86
N MET A 310 13.60 -9.97 29.09
CA MET A 310 13.08 -10.23 27.73
C MET A 310 11.59 -10.56 27.73
N ASN A 311 11.12 -11.32 28.73
CA ASN A 311 9.72 -11.68 28.90
C ASN A 311 8.85 -10.45 29.23
N SER A 312 9.29 -9.61 30.16
CA SER A 312 8.54 -8.45 30.66
C SER A 312 8.60 -7.22 29.74
N GLY A 313 9.69 -7.08 28.97
CA GLY A 313 10.07 -5.86 28.24
C GLY A 313 10.42 -4.67 29.15
N ILE A 314 11.02 -3.64 28.55
CA ILE A 314 11.51 -2.44 29.25
C ILE A 314 10.68 -1.20 28.94
N GLY A 315 10.73 -0.20 29.83
CA GLY A 315 10.18 1.12 29.55
C GLY A 315 8.65 1.20 29.52
N ILE A 316 8.12 2.07 28.66
CA ILE A 316 6.71 2.47 28.67
C ILE A 316 5.87 1.75 27.60
N ARG A 317 4.54 1.74 27.78
CA ARG A 317 3.55 1.20 26.81
C ARG A 317 3.82 -0.26 26.41
N LYS A 318 4.31 -1.07 27.36
CA LYS A 318 4.64 -2.48 27.14
C LYS A 318 3.43 -3.31 26.73
N ASN A 319 2.26 -2.98 27.28
CA ASN A 319 0.97 -3.57 26.89
C ASN A 319 0.59 -3.36 25.41
N GLU A 320 1.18 -2.35 24.77
CA GLU A 320 0.95 -2.01 23.36
C GLU A 320 2.02 -2.59 22.41
N GLY A 321 2.99 -3.33 22.95
CA GLY A 321 4.03 -4.02 22.17
C GLY A 321 5.35 -3.26 22.07
N PHE A 322 5.52 -2.17 22.81
CA PHE A 322 6.77 -1.41 22.88
C PHE A 322 7.73 -1.99 23.92
N GLY A 323 9.02 -1.65 23.80
CA GLY A 323 10.05 -2.03 24.76
C GLY A 323 10.47 -3.50 24.77
N ARG A 324 10.22 -4.25 23.69
CA ARG A 324 10.73 -5.63 23.54
C ARG A 324 12.21 -5.62 23.24
N ILE A 325 12.95 -6.45 23.98
CA ILE A 325 14.40 -6.59 23.87
C ILE A 325 14.81 -8.04 23.64
N LEU A 326 16.00 -8.22 23.08
CA LEU A 326 16.69 -9.49 22.94
C LEU A 326 18.15 -9.32 23.37
N PHE A 327 18.64 -10.17 24.26
CA PHE A 327 20.07 -10.28 24.53
C PHE A 327 20.67 -11.26 23.53
N LEU A 328 21.37 -10.75 22.52
CA LEU A 328 21.79 -11.53 21.35
C LEU A 328 22.99 -12.43 21.68
N ASN A 329 22.88 -13.70 21.29
CA ASN A 329 24.01 -14.62 21.31
C ASN A 329 24.86 -14.47 20.04
N GLY A 330 26.17 -14.39 20.18
CA GLY A 330 27.10 -14.44 19.04
C GLY A 330 26.99 -13.28 18.05
N TYR A 331 26.47 -12.11 18.47
CA TYR A 331 26.33 -10.94 17.58
C TYR A 331 27.66 -10.53 16.91
N HIS A 332 28.77 -10.56 17.66
CA HIS A 332 30.13 -10.29 17.16
C HIS A 332 30.63 -11.30 16.10
N LYS A 333 29.93 -12.43 15.91
CA LYS A 333 30.29 -13.43 14.90
C LYS A 333 29.62 -13.14 13.56
N LEU A 334 28.62 -12.26 13.51
CA LEU A 334 27.88 -11.94 12.30
C LEU A 334 28.74 -11.08 11.38
N ASN A 335 29.20 -11.67 10.28
CA ASN A 335 30.11 -11.01 9.35
C ASN A 335 29.74 -11.23 7.87
N ILE A 336 28.63 -11.90 7.59
CA ILE A 336 28.12 -12.12 6.23
C ILE A 336 26.66 -11.67 6.16
N LYS A 337 26.24 -11.13 5.02
CA LYS A 337 24.82 -10.93 4.68
C LYS A 337 24.40 -11.77 3.48
N GLN A 338 23.14 -12.17 3.45
CA GLN A 338 22.53 -12.77 2.27
C GLN A 338 21.13 -12.21 2.06
N LYS A 339 20.85 -11.69 0.86
CA LYS A 339 19.50 -11.29 0.49
C LYS A 339 18.68 -12.54 0.24
N CYS A 340 17.47 -12.56 0.77
CA CYS A 340 16.46 -13.53 0.43
C CYS A 340 15.24 -12.84 -0.17
N ASP A 341 14.57 -13.53 -1.08
CA ASP A 341 13.29 -13.11 -1.62
C ASP A 341 12.18 -13.94 -0.96
N ILE A 342 10.99 -13.35 -0.86
CA ILE A 342 9.83 -14.00 -0.27
C ILE A 342 9.27 -14.94 -1.34
N ASP A 343 9.22 -16.23 -1.03
CA ASP A 343 8.89 -17.30 -1.98
C ASP A 343 7.47 -17.09 -2.54
N GLU A 344 7.37 -16.60 -3.77
CA GLU A 344 6.10 -16.34 -4.46
C GLU A 344 5.38 -17.62 -4.90
N SER A 345 5.98 -18.79 -4.67
CA SER A 345 5.50 -20.10 -5.13
C SER A 345 4.23 -20.61 -4.42
N LYS A 346 3.80 -19.96 -3.33
CA LYS A 346 2.45 -20.13 -2.75
C LYS A 346 1.37 -19.24 -3.38
N LYS A 347 1.65 -18.58 -4.52
CA LYS A 347 0.62 -17.90 -5.33
C LYS A 347 -0.28 -18.94 -6.03
N SER A 348 -1.05 -19.71 -5.26
CA SER A 348 -2.43 -19.90 -5.69
C SER A 348 -3.07 -18.52 -5.55
N PHE A 349 -3.07 -17.75 -6.64
CA PHE A 349 -4.23 -16.91 -6.88
C PHE A 349 -5.41 -17.88 -6.97
N ASP A 350 -5.93 -18.31 -5.82
CA ASP A 350 -7.32 -18.72 -5.76
C ASP A 350 -8.04 -17.55 -6.41
N LYS A 351 -8.63 -17.85 -7.57
CA LYS A 351 -9.41 -16.92 -8.38
C LYS A 351 -10.08 -15.98 -7.39
N ILE A 352 -9.74 -14.69 -7.48
CA ILE A 352 -10.56 -13.65 -6.85
C ILE A 352 -11.98 -14.06 -7.19
N GLU A 353 -12.77 -14.45 -6.19
CA GLU A 353 -14.17 -14.77 -6.38
C GLU A 353 -14.73 -13.52 -7.05
N LYS A 354 -14.98 -13.60 -8.37
CA LYS A 354 -15.67 -12.56 -9.10
C LYS A 354 -16.99 -12.38 -8.36
N TYR A 355 -17.16 -11.26 -7.68
CA TYR A 355 -18.49 -10.90 -7.21
C TYR A 355 -19.34 -10.72 -8.47
N SER A 356 -20.61 -11.14 -8.43
CA SER A 356 -21.52 -11.02 -9.58
C SER A 356 -21.63 -9.57 -10.10
N ASP A 357 -21.32 -8.59 -9.25
CA ASP A 357 -21.35 -7.16 -9.54
C ASP A 357 -20.04 -6.62 -10.16
N ASP A 358 -18.95 -7.41 -10.15
CA ASP A 358 -17.64 -6.99 -10.67
C ASP A 358 -17.64 -6.93 -12.20
N ASP A 359 -18.40 -7.78 -12.89
CA ASP A 359 -18.47 -7.77 -14.35
C ASP A 359 -19.24 -6.56 -14.89
N GLU A 360 -20.33 -6.15 -14.23
CA GLU A 360 -21.08 -4.95 -14.59
C GLU A 360 -20.28 -3.67 -14.27
N THR A 361 -19.56 -3.67 -13.14
CA THR A 361 -18.67 -2.57 -12.76
C THR A 361 -17.47 -2.47 -13.72
N LEU A 362 -16.84 -3.59 -14.06
CA LEU A 362 -15.72 -3.64 -15.00
C LEU A 362 -16.17 -3.21 -16.40
N SER A 363 -17.33 -3.67 -16.86
CA SER A 363 -17.95 -3.24 -18.11
C SER A 363 -18.21 -1.74 -18.11
N THR A 364 -18.75 -1.20 -17.03
CA THR A 364 -19.01 0.25 -16.90
C THR A 364 -17.71 1.06 -16.95
N VAL A 365 -16.66 0.61 -16.26
CA VAL A 365 -15.36 1.28 -16.27
C VAL A 365 -14.70 1.18 -17.64
N ALA A 366 -14.74 0.02 -18.29
CA ALA A 366 -14.21 -0.20 -19.63
C ALA A 366 -14.93 0.67 -20.67
N SER A 367 -16.27 0.75 -20.62
CA SER A 367 -17.09 1.62 -21.48
C SER A 367 -16.74 3.09 -21.30
N ASN A 368 -16.61 3.56 -20.06
CA ASN A 368 -16.24 4.95 -19.78
C ASN A 368 -14.82 5.29 -20.26
N TYR A 369 -13.87 4.38 -20.05
CA TYR A 369 -12.50 4.55 -20.54
C TYR A 369 -12.45 4.60 -22.08
N TYR A 370 -13.20 3.71 -22.74
CA TYR A 370 -13.27 3.70 -24.20
C TYR A 370 -13.93 4.98 -24.76
N ARG A 371 -15.00 5.49 -24.12
CA ARG A 371 -15.60 6.79 -24.47
C ARG A 371 -14.60 7.94 -24.29
N MET A 372 -13.80 7.94 -23.23
CA MET A 372 -12.73 8.93 -23.03
C MET A 372 -11.68 8.88 -24.16
N LEU A 373 -11.28 7.68 -24.60
CA LEU A 373 -10.35 7.52 -25.73
C LEU A 373 -10.93 8.06 -27.04
N ILE A 374 -12.21 7.78 -27.30
CA ILE A 374 -12.95 8.32 -28.45
C ILE A 374 -12.98 9.84 -28.40
N GLU A 375 -13.36 10.45 -27.27
CA GLU A 375 -13.42 11.90 -27.13
C GLU A 375 -12.05 12.56 -27.36
N ARG A 376 -10.98 11.94 -26.85
CA ARG A 376 -9.61 12.42 -27.08
C ARG A 376 -9.25 12.40 -28.55
N LYS A 377 -9.55 11.29 -29.25
CA LYS A 377 -9.29 11.16 -30.69
C LYS A 377 -10.17 12.07 -31.55
N ILE A 378 -11.41 12.30 -31.15
CA ILE A 378 -12.28 13.29 -31.78
C ILE A 378 -11.65 14.68 -31.67
N LYS A 379 -11.17 15.10 -30.49
CA LYS A 379 -10.51 16.40 -30.33
C LYS A 379 -9.26 16.55 -31.20
N GLU A 380 -8.47 15.48 -31.32
CA GLU A 380 -7.29 15.43 -32.19
C GLU A 380 -7.67 15.57 -33.66
N LYS A 381 -8.62 14.75 -34.14
CA LYS A 381 -9.05 14.73 -35.55
C LYS A 381 -9.94 15.90 -35.97
N VAL A 382 -10.58 16.61 -35.04
CA VAL A 382 -11.36 17.81 -35.37
C VAL A 382 -10.48 18.88 -36.02
N LEU A 383 -9.17 18.88 -35.71
CA LEU A 383 -8.18 19.78 -36.31
C LEU A 383 -7.97 19.54 -37.81
N ASP A 384 -8.31 18.34 -38.32
CA ASP A 384 -8.18 18.01 -39.75
C ASP A 384 -9.20 18.78 -40.62
N GLY A 385 -10.25 19.36 -39.99
CA GLY A 385 -11.33 20.08 -40.66
C GLY A 385 -12.19 19.16 -41.53
N THR A 386 -13.10 19.74 -42.32
CA THR A 386 -13.79 18.97 -43.38
C THR A 386 -13.15 19.28 -44.73
N ASN A 387 -13.34 18.39 -45.71
CA ASN A 387 -12.96 18.64 -47.10
C ASN A 387 -13.87 19.70 -47.80
N SER A 388 -14.37 20.71 -47.07
CA SER A 388 -15.33 21.71 -47.60
C SER A 388 -14.68 22.96 -48.23
N LYS A 389 -13.37 22.92 -48.52
CA LYS A 389 -12.63 24.01 -49.17
C LYS A 389 -13.24 24.35 -50.54
N GLY A 390 -13.88 25.53 -50.63
CA GLY A 390 -14.47 26.07 -51.87
C GLY A 390 -15.99 25.93 -52.00
N LEU A 391 -16.66 25.27 -51.03
CA LEU A 391 -18.13 25.15 -51.01
C LEU A 391 -18.82 26.41 -50.51
N ALA A 392 -20.07 26.63 -50.96
CA ALA A 392 -20.88 27.73 -50.49
C ALA A 392 -21.29 27.52 -49.02
N GLY A 393 -21.25 28.58 -48.20
CA GLY A 393 -21.64 28.50 -46.78
C GLY A 393 -23.08 28.00 -46.55
N SER A 394 -23.97 28.20 -47.53
CA SER A 394 -25.34 27.65 -47.52
C SER A 394 -25.38 26.12 -47.64
N GLN A 395 -24.49 25.51 -48.43
CA GLN A 395 -24.42 24.04 -48.59
C GLN A 395 -23.94 23.38 -47.29
N ILE A 396 -22.93 23.96 -46.63
CA ILE A 396 -22.43 23.50 -45.33
C ILE A 396 -23.48 23.72 -44.24
N GLY A 397 -24.18 24.86 -44.25
CA GLY A 397 -25.26 25.18 -43.32
C GLY A 397 -26.46 24.23 -43.42
N ASN A 398 -26.84 23.82 -44.63
CA ASN A 398 -27.91 22.85 -44.84
C ASN A 398 -27.57 21.48 -44.25
N VAL A 399 -26.34 20.98 -44.47
CA VAL A 399 -25.88 19.71 -43.89
C VAL A 399 -25.82 19.78 -42.38
N GLN A 400 -25.31 20.89 -41.81
CA GLN A 400 -25.34 21.11 -40.36
C GLN A 400 -26.77 21.08 -39.80
N SER A 401 -27.72 21.76 -40.46
CA SER A 401 -29.13 21.80 -40.03
C SER A 401 -29.76 20.40 -40.03
N ILE A 402 -29.47 19.57 -41.04
CA ILE A 402 -29.94 18.18 -41.11
C ILE A 402 -29.36 17.35 -39.95
N LEU A 403 -28.05 17.48 -39.68
CA LEU A 403 -27.37 16.79 -38.58
C LEU A 403 -27.91 17.23 -37.21
N GLU A 404 -28.15 18.52 -36.99
CA GLU A 404 -28.70 19.04 -35.72
C GLU A 404 -30.15 18.60 -35.50
N LYS A 405 -30.98 18.63 -36.55
CA LYS A 405 -32.40 18.25 -36.48
C LYS A 405 -32.62 16.76 -36.18
N ASN A 406 -31.70 15.90 -36.64
CA ASN A 406 -31.83 14.44 -36.52
C ASN A 406 -30.79 13.82 -35.58
N LYS A 407 -30.13 14.61 -34.73
CA LYS A 407 -29.03 14.18 -33.85
C LYS A 407 -29.35 12.94 -32.99
N TYR A 408 -30.60 12.79 -32.53
CA TYR A 408 -31.04 11.68 -31.67
C TYR A 408 -31.80 10.57 -32.43
N ASN A 409 -31.87 10.67 -33.76
CA ASN A 409 -32.47 9.67 -34.64
C ASN A 409 -31.54 9.42 -35.84
N PRO A 410 -30.50 8.57 -35.65
CA PRO A 410 -29.45 8.40 -36.64
C PRO A 410 -29.92 7.82 -37.97
N ASP A 411 -30.83 6.83 -37.95
CA ASP A 411 -31.41 6.23 -39.16
C ASP A 411 -32.00 7.30 -40.09
N ARG A 412 -32.88 8.13 -39.53
CA ARG A 412 -33.50 9.25 -40.26
C ARG A 412 -32.47 10.28 -40.70
N CYS A 413 -31.42 10.51 -39.90
CA CYS A 413 -30.34 11.42 -40.25
C CYS A 413 -29.59 10.94 -41.50
N ILE A 414 -29.20 9.66 -41.54
CA ILE A 414 -28.46 9.05 -42.65
C ILE A 414 -29.32 9.10 -43.93
N GLU A 415 -30.59 8.69 -43.86
CA GLU A 415 -31.52 8.75 -45.00
C GLU A 415 -31.67 10.16 -45.56
N THR A 416 -31.84 11.16 -44.68
CA THR A 416 -32.04 12.55 -45.09
C THR A 416 -30.78 13.13 -45.73
N ILE A 417 -29.61 12.76 -45.22
CA ILE A 417 -28.31 13.17 -45.78
C ILE A 417 -28.07 12.53 -47.16
N ASP A 418 -28.34 11.23 -47.30
CA ASP A 418 -28.20 10.53 -48.59
C ASP A 418 -29.14 11.09 -49.65
N MET A 419 -30.38 11.41 -49.28
CA MET A 419 -31.35 12.06 -50.17
C MET A 419 -30.90 13.48 -50.56
N TYR A 420 -30.36 14.26 -49.62
CA TYR A 420 -29.85 15.61 -49.89
C TYR A 420 -28.70 15.57 -50.90
N PHE A 421 -27.67 14.77 -50.65
CA PHE A 421 -26.52 14.67 -51.55
C PHE A 421 -26.89 14.11 -52.92
N SER A 422 -27.79 13.12 -52.99
CA SER A 422 -28.30 12.59 -54.27
C SER A 422 -28.98 13.66 -55.13
N ASN A 423 -29.72 14.58 -54.51
CA ASN A 423 -30.39 15.67 -55.20
C ASN A 423 -29.41 16.78 -55.62
N GLU A 424 -28.43 17.12 -54.78
CA GLU A 424 -27.42 18.14 -55.11
C GLU A 424 -26.50 17.67 -56.24
N LEU A 425 -26.05 16.41 -56.22
CA LEU A 425 -25.23 15.83 -57.30
C LEU A 425 -25.98 15.77 -58.65
N LYS A 426 -27.29 15.51 -58.65
CA LYS A 426 -28.13 15.57 -59.86
C LYS A 426 -28.26 16.99 -60.39
N LYS A 427 -28.40 17.99 -59.52
CA LYS A 427 -28.46 19.42 -59.92
C LYS A 427 -27.13 19.91 -60.49
N GLU A 428 -26.01 19.43 -59.95
CA GLU A 428 -24.67 19.77 -60.42
C GLU A 428 -24.42 19.19 -61.81
N LYS A 429 -24.79 17.91 -62.06
CA LYS A 429 -24.71 17.29 -63.40
C LYS A 429 -25.57 17.96 -64.47
N ASN A 430 -26.68 18.59 -64.07
CA ASN A 430 -27.60 19.28 -64.99
C ASN A 430 -27.19 20.73 -65.29
N LYS A 431 -26.21 21.30 -64.58
CA LYS A 431 -25.70 22.66 -64.83
C LYS A 431 -24.40 22.59 -65.63
N ASN A 432 -24.44 23.04 -66.89
CA ASN A 432 -23.24 23.15 -67.73
C ASN A 432 -22.17 24.06 -67.10
N ILE A 433 -20.95 23.56 -67.18
CA ILE A 433 -19.67 24.03 -66.64
C ILE A 433 -19.43 25.51 -66.98
N HIS A 434 -19.51 26.41 -66.00
CA HIS A 434 -18.82 27.70 -65.99
C HIS A 434 -18.81 28.27 -64.57
N ASN A 435 -17.90 27.74 -63.74
CA ASN A 435 -17.19 28.43 -62.67
C ASN A 435 -16.37 27.38 -61.90
N GLU A 436 -15.09 27.66 -61.68
CA GLU A 436 -14.13 26.83 -60.93
C GLU A 436 -14.46 26.75 -59.41
N LYS A 437 -15.71 26.47 -59.05
CA LYS A 437 -16.08 26.10 -57.68
C LYS A 437 -16.03 24.59 -57.58
N LYS A 438 -15.14 24.09 -56.72
CA LYS A 438 -14.91 22.65 -56.47
C LYS A 438 -16.22 21.92 -56.17
N SER A 439 -16.30 20.68 -56.67
CA SER A 439 -17.51 19.85 -56.61
C SER A 439 -17.94 19.51 -55.18
N ILE A 440 -19.26 19.34 -54.97
CA ILE A 440 -19.80 18.84 -53.69
C ILE A 440 -19.47 17.36 -53.45
N GLU A 441 -18.99 16.66 -54.48
CA GLU A 441 -18.71 15.22 -54.47
C GLU A 441 -17.70 14.81 -53.39
N ASP A 442 -16.57 15.53 -53.26
CA ASP A 442 -15.55 15.23 -52.24
C ASP A 442 -16.08 15.39 -50.81
N PHE A 443 -16.92 16.40 -50.59
CA PHE A 443 -17.55 16.64 -49.29
C PHE A 443 -18.64 15.61 -49.01
N ALA A 444 -19.46 15.25 -50.00
CA ALA A 444 -20.48 14.22 -49.88
C ALA A 444 -19.85 12.86 -49.55
N ASN A 445 -18.79 12.47 -50.27
CA ASN A 445 -18.05 11.23 -50.04
C ASN A 445 -17.44 11.19 -48.63
N TYR A 446 -16.87 12.31 -48.16
CA TYR A 446 -16.29 12.39 -46.82
C TYR A 446 -17.35 12.25 -45.70
N ILE A 447 -18.48 12.96 -45.81
CA ILE A 447 -19.57 12.87 -44.83
C ILE A 447 -20.19 11.47 -44.82
N GLN A 448 -20.43 10.88 -46.00
CA GLN A 448 -20.98 9.52 -46.12
C GLN A 448 -20.01 8.46 -45.60
N TYR A 449 -18.70 8.61 -45.83
CA TYR A 449 -17.69 7.74 -45.26
C TYR A 449 -17.76 7.73 -43.72
N ILE A 450 -17.81 8.91 -43.09
CA ILE A 450 -17.89 9.02 -41.62
C ILE A 450 -19.16 8.37 -41.08
N LEU A 451 -20.30 8.53 -41.75
CA LEU A 451 -21.57 7.96 -41.27
C LEU A 451 -21.63 6.43 -41.43
N LYS A 452 -21.10 5.89 -42.54
CA LYS A 452 -21.23 4.47 -42.89
C LYS A 452 -20.09 3.59 -42.38
N ALA A 453 -18.90 4.13 -42.16
CA ALA A 453 -17.78 3.36 -41.62
C ALA A 453 -17.92 3.14 -40.09
N PRO A 454 -17.30 2.07 -39.55
CA PRO A 454 -17.18 1.89 -38.10
C PRO A 454 -16.39 3.05 -37.48
N LEU A 455 -16.84 3.55 -36.33
CA LEU A 455 -16.25 4.70 -35.63
C LEU A 455 -14.77 4.47 -35.33
N LYS A 456 -14.38 3.24 -34.95
CA LYS A 456 -12.98 2.87 -34.74
C LYS A 456 -12.10 3.11 -35.97
N SER A 457 -12.63 2.85 -37.16
CA SER A 457 -11.90 3.06 -38.41
C SER A 457 -11.86 4.55 -38.78
N VAL A 458 -12.96 5.27 -38.56
CA VAL A 458 -13.02 6.73 -38.76
C VAL A 458 -12.00 7.45 -37.87
N LEU A 459 -11.85 7.04 -36.61
CA LEU A 459 -10.95 7.67 -35.63
C LEU A 459 -9.52 7.10 -35.62
N GLY A 460 -9.23 6.04 -36.38
CA GLY A 460 -7.91 5.40 -36.39
C GLY A 460 -7.59 4.59 -35.12
N LEU A 461 -8.62 4.03 -34.48
CA LEU A 461 -8.54 3.19 -33.29
C LEU A 461 -8.52 1.68 -33.60
N ASN A 462 -8.11 1.29 -34.81
CA ASN A 462 -8.16 -0.10 -35.28
C ASN A 462 -7.24 -1.05 -34.47
N GLU A 463 -6.21 -0.52 -33.81
CA GLU A 463 -5.28 -1.28 -32.97
C GLU A 463 -5.89 -1.70 -31.62
N ILE A 464 -7.04 -1.12 -31.24
CA ILE A 464 -7.73 -1.42 -29.99
C ILE A 464 -8.88 -2.39 -30.29
N SER A 465 -8.65 -3.70 -30.08
CA SER A 465 -9.68 -4.73 -30.19
C SER A 465 -10.45 -4.94 -28.88
N GLU A 466 -9.78 -4.75 -27.74
CA GLU A 466 -10.33 -4.99 -26.41
C GLU A 466 -9.89 -3.89 -25.43
N VAL A 467 -10.74 -3.62 -24.44
CA VAL A 467 -10.44 -2.73 -23.31
C VAL A 467 -10.76 -3.47 -22.03
N MET A 468 -9.77 -3.61 -21.14
CA MET A 468 -9.92 -4.35 -19.88
C MET A 468 -10.44 -5.79 -20.07
N GLY A 469 -10.09 -6.43 -21.19
CA GLY A 469 -10.52 -7.80 -21.54
C GLY A 469 -11.93 -7.93 -22.10
N ILE A 470 -12.61 -6.80 -22.37
CA ILE A 470 -13.95 -6.75 -22.99
C ILE A 470 -13.81 -6.26 -24.42
N SER A 471 -14.51 -6.91 -25.36
CA SER A 471 -14.52 -6.49 -26.76
C SER A 471 -15.08 -5.09 -26.91
N VAL A 472 -14.43 -4.25 -27.71
CA VAL A 472 -14.89 -2.88 -27.97
C VAL A 472 -16.32 -2.82 -28.52
N SER A 473 -16.76 -3.85 -29.26
CA SER A 473 -18.13 -3.94 -29.79
C SER A 473 -19.21 -4.10 -28.71
N GLU A 474 -18.83 -4.52 -27.51
CA GLU A 474 -19.73 -4.70 -26.37
C GLU A 474 -19.77 -3.46 -25.47
N LEU A 475 -18.87 -2.49 -25.68
CA LEU A 475 -18.71 -1.33 -24.79
C LEU A 475 -19.56 -0.12 -25.16
N ILE A 476 -20.04 -0.05 -26.40
CA ILE A 476 -20.87 1.03 -26.94
C ILE A 476 -21.98 0.41 -27.78
N GLU A 477 -23.23 0.79 -27.52
CA GLU A 477 -24.36 0.39 -28.35
C GLU A 477 -24.24 0.99 -29.76
N GLU A 478 -24.67 0.27 -30.79
CA GLU A 478 -24.61 0.71 -32.19
C GLU A 478 -25.23 2.11 -32.39
N LYS A 479 -26.38 2.36 -31.77
CA LYS A 479 -27.06 3.66 -31.81
C LYS A 479 -26.22 4.79 -31.19
N ASP A 480 -25.53 4.52 -30.10
CA ASP A 480 -24.64 5.49 -29.45
C ASP A 480 -23.43 5.81 -30.33
N GLU A 481 -22.88 4.81 -31.00
CA GLU A 481 -21.79 4.98 -31.96
C GLU A 481 -22.21 5.93 -33.09
N GLU A 482 -23.42 5.78 -33.62
CA GLU A 482 -23.96 6.66 -34.66
C GLU A 482 -24.21 8.10 -34.18
N ILE A 483 -24.72 8.27 -32.96
CA ILE A 483 -24.87 9.59 -32.34
C ILE A 483 -23.48 10.25 -32.18
N ILE A 484 -22.46 9.49 -31.80
CA ILE A 484 -21.08 9.99 -31.69
C ILE A 484 -20.55 10.42 -33.07
N LYS A 485 -20.78 9.63 -34.13
CA LYS A 485 -20.42 9.99 -35.52
C LYS A 485 -21.07 11.31 -35.95
N ILE A 486 -22.36 11.51 -35.67
CA ILE A 486 -23.09 12.75 -35.97
C ILE A 486 -22.50 13.94 -35.18
N ASN A 487 -22.22 13.76 -33.88
CA ASN A 487 -21.60 14.81 -33.06
C ASN A 487 -20.18 15.16 -33.54
N TYR A 488 -19.40 14.18 -33.98
CA TYR A 488 -18.08 14.39 -34.56
C TYR A 488 -18.17 15.26 -35.83
N LEU A 489 -19.10 14.94 -36.74
CA LEU A 489 -19.37 15.75 -37.93
C LEU A 489 -19.77 17.19 -37.61
N LEU A 490 -20.65 17.38 -36.62
CA LEU A 490 -21.04 18.71 -36.16
C LEU A 490 -19.84 19.49 -35.60
N ASN A 491 -18.95 18.84 -34.86
CA ASN A 491 -17.75 19.48 -34.33
C ASN A 491 -16.77 19.87 -35.44
N LEU A 492 -16.59 19.02 -36.46
CA LEU A 492 -15.77 19.33 -37.63
C LEU A 492 -16.30 20.56 -38.40
N ILE A 493 -17.61 20.60 -38.67
CA ILE A 493 -18.25 21.72 -39.39
C ILE A 493 -18.16 23.02 -38.56
N LYS A 494 -18.36 22.95 -37.24
CA LYS A 494 -18.25 24.10 -36.34
C LYS A 494 -16.82 24.63 -36.26
N TYR A 495 -15.83 23.74 -36.19
CA TYR A 495 -14.42 24.12 -36.19
C TYR A 495 -14.03 24.84 -37.48
N GLU A 496 -14.44 24.31 -38.64
CA GLU A 496 -14.11 24.94 -39.92
C GLU A 496 -14.82 26.28 -40.13
N LYS A 497 -16.02 26.48 -39.59
CA LYS A 497 -16.67 27.80 -39.58
C LYS A 497 -15.92 28.80 -38.72
N LYS A 498 -15.46 28.41 -37.52
CA LYS A 498 -14.68 29.28 -36.64
C LYS A 498 -13.33 29.66 -37.23
N GLY A 499 -12.65 28.75 -37.93
CA GLY A 499 -11.39 29.04 -38.63
C GLY A 499 -11.53 29.90 -39.90
N LYS A 500 -12.75 30.28 -40.30
CA LYS A 500 -13.04 31.22 -41.40
C LYS A 500 -13.46 32.63 -40.91
N GLU A 501 -13.54 32.84 -39.59
CA GLU A 501 -13.91 34.12 -38.97
C GLU A 501 -12.70 34.99 -38.57
N ASP A 502 -11.47 34.60 -38.93
CA ASP A 502 -10.27 35.44 -38.81
C ASP A 502 -9.92 36.17 -40.12
#